data_AF-A0A9C6WYH3-F1
#
_entry.id   AF-A0A9C6WYH3-F1
#
_cell.length_a   1.000
_cell.length_b   1.000
_cell.length_c   1.000
_cell.angle_alpha   90.00
_cell.angle_beta   90.00
_cell.angle_gamma   90.00
#
_symmetry.space_group_name_H-M   'P 1'
#
loop_
_entity.id
_entity.type
_entity.pdbx_description
1 polymer ?
#
loop_
_entity_poly.entity_id
_entity_poly.type
_entity_poly.pdbx_seq_one_letter_code
_entity_poly.pdbx_strand_id
1 'polypeptide(L)'
;MPGFVLLHNDIYCHKEVLKEALSKSTNCNHIARRLLVGVFKPESLENCTLTGQEWRAGPAGEKKSAEALCKSAVTAIIDYAKSAAVQRKWKVPKADGTIKHSMSCRLGEIKRAIKKDGVAAFKKKYL
;
A
#
# COMPACT_ATOMS: atom_id res chain seq x y z
N MET A 1 -14.02 -7.68 16.52
CA MET A 1 -12.74 -8.42 16.41
C MET A 1 -12.05 -7.97 15.13
N PRO A 2 -10.80 -7.47 15.16
CA PRO A 2 -10.07 -7.19 13.94
C PRO A 2 -9.70 -8.53 13.29
N GLY A 3 -10.56 -8.98 12.37
CA GLY A 3 -10.29 -10.17 11.57
C GLY A 3 -9.37 -9.85 10.40
N PHE A 4 -8.55 -10.81 10.02
CA PHE A 4 -7.87 -10.81 8.73
C PHE A 4 -8.69 -11.56 7.70
N VAL A 5 -8.61 -11.15 6.45
CA VAL A 5 -9.25 -11.81 5.32
C VAL A 5 -8.21 -12.08 4.24
N LEU A 6 -8.33 -13.23 3.58
CA LEU A 6 -7.46 -13.59 2.47
C LEU A 6 -7.71 -12.62 1.30
N LEU A 7 -6.66 -11.96 0.85
CA LEU A 7 -6.68 -11.05 -0.29
C LEU A 7 -6.38 -11.82 -1.58
N HIS A 8 -5.21 -12.46 -1.65
CA HIS A 8 -4.73 -13.24 -2.81
C HIS A 8 -3.42 -13.99 -2.45
N ASN A 9 -3.18 -15.21 -2.94
CA ASN A 9 -1.92 -15.98 -2.76
C ASN A 9 -1.36 -15.94 -1.32
N ASP A 10 -2.15 -16.35 -0.33
CA ASP A 10 -1.78 -16.35 1.10
C ASP A 10 -1.40 -14.98 1.69
N ILE A 11 -1.70 -13.89 0.99
CA ILE A 11 -1.58 -12.52 1.51
C ILE A 11 -2.90 -12.13 2.15
N TYR A 12 -2.82 -11.72 3.42
CA TYR A 12 -3.96 -11.33 4.23
C TYR A 12 -4.05 -9.81 4.36
N CYS A 13 -5.27 -9.31 4.51
CA CYS A 13 -5.57 -7.90 4.75
C CYS A 13 -6.46 -7.74 5.99
N HIS A 14 -6.28 -6.66 6.73
CA HIS A 14 -7.22 -6.25 7.77
C HIS A 14 -8.63 -6.05 7.19
N LYS A 15 -9.63 -6.74 7.76
CA LYS A 15 -11.01 -6.76 7.25
C LYS A 15 -11.63 -5.37 7.15
N GLU A 16 -11.42 -4.51 8.16
CA GLU A 16 -11.97 -3.15 8.17
C GLU A 16 -11.32 -2.26 7.10
N VAL A 17 -10.01 -2.39 6.90
CA VAL A 17 -9.30 -1.69 5.82
C VAL A 17 -9.81 -2.14 4.46
N LEU A 18 -10.03 -3.44 4.25
CA LEU A 18 -10.60 -3.95 3.01
C LEU A 18 -12.03 -3.41 2.78
N LYS A 19 -12.87 -3.45 3.80
CA LYS A 19 -14.25 -2.93 3.74
C LYS A 19 -14.26 -1.44 3.40
N GLU A 20 -13.38 -0.65 4.02
CA GLU A 20 -13.24 0.76 3.72
C GLU A 20 -12.72 0.97 2.28
N ALA A 21 -11.72 0.19 1.86
CA ALA A 21 -11.17 0.26 0.52
C ALA A 21 -12.23 0.00 -0.55
N LEU A 22 -13.09 -1.00 -0.36
CA LEU A 22 -14.16 -1.32 -1.30
C LEU A 22 -15.30 -0.29 -1.27
N SER A 23 -15.63 0.29 -0.12
CA SER A 23 -16.74 1.25 0.00
C SER A 23 -16.38 2.66 -0.46
N LYS A 24 -15.16 3.13 -0.19
CA LYS A 24 -14.74 4.52 -0.45
C LYS A 24 -13.90 4.72 -1.70
N SER A 25 -13.53 3.65 -2.40
CA SER A 25 -12.77 3.77 -3.65
C SER A 25 -13.69 3.97 -4.85
N THR A 26 -13.20 4.69 -5.84
CA THR A 26 -13.90 4.99 -7.10
C THR A 26 -13.12 4.50 -8.32
N ASN A 27 -11.92 3.96 -8.13
CA ASN A 27 -11.09 3.39 -9.19
C ASN A 27 -10.10 2.36 -8.61
N CYS A 28 -9.42 1.63 -9.50
CA CYS A 28 -8.42 0.60 -9.17
C CYS A 28 -7.27 1.15 -8.29
N ASN A 29 -6.73 2.32 -8.65
CA ASN A 29 -5.59 2.92 -7.93
C ASN A 29 -5.96 3.27 -6.47
N HIS A 30 -7.20 3.71 -6.23
CA HIS A 30 -7.69 4.03 -4.89
C HIS A 30 -7.74 2.79 -3.99
N ILE A 31 -8.18 1.65 -4.52
CA ILE A 31 -8.16 0.37 -3.79
C ILE A 31 -6.73 0.01 -3.42
N ALA A 32 -5.83 -0.06 -4.42
CA ALA A 32 -4.44 -0.47 -4.20
C ALA A 32 -3.72 0.41 -3.16
N ARG A 33 -3.95 1.73 -3.20
CA ARG A 33 -3.42 2.68 -2.21
C ARG A 33 -3.93 2.40 -0.79
N ARG A 34 -5.22 2.12 -0.62
CA ARG A 34 -5.82 1.88 0.70
C ARG A 34 -5.39 0.54 1.30
N LEU A 35 -5.21 -0.49 0.47
CA LEU A 35 -4.82 -1.82 0.93
C LEU A 35 -3.39 -1.88 1.50
N LEU A 36 -2.51 -0.93 1.18
CA LEU A 36 -1.15 -0.88 1.73
C LEU A 36 -1.12 -0.97 3.26
N VAL A 37 -1.96 -0.19 3.95
CA VAL A 37 -1.99 -0.20 5.43
C VAL A 37 -2.63 -1.45 5.99
N GLY A 38 -3.52 -2.10 5.22
CA GLY A 38 -4.21 -3.31 5.64
C GLY A 38 -3.37 -4.58 5.46
N VAL A 39 -2.38 -4.56 4.56
CA VAL A 39 -1.51 -5.71 4.25
C VAL A 39 -0.15 -5.59 4.94
N PHE A 40 0.42 -4.38 5.05
CA PHE A 40 1.74 -4.18 5.62
C PHE A 40 1.67 -3.55 7.00
N LYS A 41 2.59 -3.99 7.87
CA LYS A 41 2.81 -3.36 9.17
C LYS A 41 3.30 -1.91 8.96
N PRO A 42 2.85 -0.94 9.77
CA PRO A 42 3.31 0.44 9.69
C PRO A 42 4.84 0.60 9.76
N GLU A 43 5.52 -0.25 10.54
CA GLU A 43 6.97 -0.29 10.65
C GLU A 43 7.65 -0.63 9.31
N SER A 44 7.06 -1.55 8.54
CA SER A 44 7.54 -1.87 7.18
C SER A 44 7.24 -0.71 6.22
N LEU A 45 6.10 -0.02 6.38
CA LEU A 45 5.73 1.11 5.53
C LEU A 45 6.61 2.35 5.80
N GLU A 46 7.12 2.51 7.02
CA GLU A 46 8.05 3.58 7.38
C GLU A 46 9.43 3.37 6.72
N ASN A 47 9.95 2.14 6.80
CA ASN A 47 11.35 1.86 6.47
C ASN A 47 11.54 1.39 5.02
N CYS A 48 10.56 0.74 4.40
CA CYS A 48 10.70 0.19 3.06
C CYS A 48 10.31 1.17 1.95
N THR A 49 10.72 0.89 0.71
CA THR A 49 10.21 1.50 -0.52
C THR A 49 9.45 0.47 -1.35
N LEU A 50 8.69 0.90 -2.36
CA LEU A 50 7.95 -0.06 -3.20
C LEU A 50 8.89 -0.94 -4.05
N THR A 51 10.05 -0.43 -4.45
CA THR A 51 10.97 -1.10 -5.39
C THR A 51 12.35 -1.40 -4.82
N GLY A 52 12.67 -0.94 -3.61
CA GLY A 52 14.03 -0.99 -3.05
C GLY A 52 14.98 0.06 -3.65
N GLN A 53 14.46 0.99 -4.46
CA GLN A 53 15.28 2.02 -5.08
C GLN A 53 15.43 3.24 -4.18
N GLU A 54 16.67 3.73 -4.10
CA GLU A 54 17.00 4.97 -3.40
C GLU A 54 16.49 6.21 -4.16
N TRP A 55 16.32 7.30 -3.42
CA TRP A 55 15.92 8.58 -3.99
C TRP A 55 17.07 9.16 -4.84
N ARG A 56 16.84 9.34 -6.15
CA ARG A 56 17.90 9.76 -7.10
C ARG A 56 18.45 11.17 -6.87
N ALA A 57 17.76 12.01 -6.09
CA ALA A 57 18.08 13.43 -5.86
C ALA A 57 18.27 13.79 -4.37
N GLY A 58 18.83 12.88 -3.56
CA GLY A 58 19.19 13.18 -2.17
C GLY A 58 20.54 13.89 -2.06
N PRO A 59 20.80 14.69 -1.00
CA PRO A 59 22.14 15.20 -0.72
C PRO A 59 23.10 14.01 -0.59
N ALA A 60 24.37 14.19 -0.98
CA ALA A 60 25.39 13.14 -1.10
C ALA A 60 25.81 12.45 0.23
N GLY A 61 25.02 12.61 1.31
CA GLY A 61 25.27 12.02 2.62
C GLY A 61 24.46 10.73 2.84
N GLU A 62 25.16 9.69 3.31
CA GLU A 62 24.67 8.39 3.78
C GLU A 62 23.48 7.81 3.01
N LYS A 63 23.81 7.09 1.94
CA LYS A 63 22.90 6.18 1.22
C LYS A 63 22.40 5.10 2.19
N LYS A 64 21.25 5.34 2.83
CA LYS A 64 20.56 4.30 3.59
C LYS A 64 19.89 3.38 2.59
N SER A 65 20.41 2.15 2.49
CA SER A 65 19.79 1.03 1.79
C SER A 65 18.30 0.98 2.15
N ALA A 66 17.43 1.25 1.18
CA ALA A 66 16.00 1.17 1.36
C ALA A 66 15.53 -0.24 1.00
N GLU A 67 15.04 -1.00 1.98
CA GLU A 67 14.47 -2.32 1.72
C GLU A 67 13.21 -2.22 0.84
N ALA A 68 13.01 -3.20 -0.05
CA ALA A 68 11.80 -3.28 -0.85
C ALA A 68 10.66 -3.92 -0.05
N LEU A 69 9.43 -3.44 -0.23
CA LEU A 69 8.24 -4.18 0.20
C LEU A 69 8.20 -5.56 -0.48
N CYS A 70 7.64 -6.53 0.23
CA CYS A 70 7.50 -7.89 -0.27
C CYS A 70 6.78 -7.90 -1.63
N LYS A 71 7.48 -8.36 -2.67
CA LYS A 71 6.98 -8.30 -4.07
C LYS A 71 5.68 -9.08 -4.24
N SER A 72 5.55 -10.26 -3.61
CA SER A 72 4.33 -11.07 -3.70
C SER A 72 3.13 -10.35 -3.08
N ALA A 73 3.31 -9.67 -1.95
CA ALA A 73 2.27 -8.86 -1.32
C ALA A 73 1.86 -7.65 -2.17
N VAL A 74 2.82 -6.98 -2.82
CA VAL A 74 2.52 -5.89 -3.76
C VAL A 74 1.72 -6.41 -4.96
N THR A 75 2.13 -7.54 -5.55
CA THR A 75 1.41 -8.17 -6.66
C THR A 75 0.00 -8.58 -6.24
N ALA A 76 -0.16 -9.21 -5.07
CA ALA A 76 -1.48 -9.59 -4.53
C ALA A 76 -2.42 -8.38 -4.38
N ILE A 77 -1.92 -7.23 -3.92
CA ILE A 77 -2.71 -5.99 -3.86
C ILE A 77 -3.15 -5.53 -5.24
N ILE A 78 -2.24 -5.55 -6.22
CA ILE A 78 -2.52 -5.11 -7.60
C ILE A 78 -3.55 -6.04 -8.25
N ASP A 79 -3.37 -7.35 -8.15
CA ASP A 79 -4.27 -8.35 -8.72
C ASP A 79 -5.67 -8.24 -8.12
N TYR A 80 -5.73 -8.09 -6.79
CA TYR A 80 -7.00 -7.85 -6.12
C TYR A 80 -7.68 -6.56 -6.58
N ALA A 81 -6.92 -5.45 -6.66
CA ALA A 81 -7.48 -4.16 -7.10
C ALA A 81 -7.99 -4.20 -8.54
N LYS A 82 -7.29 -4.91 -9.43
CA LYS A 82 -7.75 -5.15 -10.82
C LYS A 82 -9.01 -6.00 -10.85
N SER A 83 -9.04 -7.11 -10.11
CA SER A 83 -10.22 -7.97 -10.01
C SER A 83 -11.45 -7.21 -9.51
N ALA A 84 -11.29 -6.43 -8.43
CA ALA A 84 -12.35 -5.56 -7.91
C ALA A 84 -12.80 -4.49 -8.92
N ALA A 85 -11.88 -3.93 -9.71
CA ALA A 85 -12.22 -2.98 -10.76
C ALA A 85 -13.03 -3.64 -11.90
N VAL A 86 -12.69 -4.87 -12.29
CA VAL A 86 -13.48 -5.66 -13.27
C VAL A 86 -14.91 -5.88 -12.75
N GLN A 87 -15.05 -6.35 -11.51
CA GLN A 87 -16.37 -6.58 -10.88
C GLN A 87 -17.23 -5.31 -10.83
N ARG A 88 -16.58 -4.15 -10.64
CA ARG A 88 -17.25 -2.83 -10.56
C ARG A 88 -17.37 -2.13 -11.91
N LYS A 89 -16.99 -2.77 -13.01
CA LYS A 89 -17.00 -2.19 -14.37
C LYS A 89 -16.18 -0.90 -14.47
N TRP A 90 -15.12 -0.77 -13.68
CA TRP A 90 -14.18 0.34 -13.75
C TRP A 90 -13.10 0.09 -14.79
N LYS A 91 -12.48 1.17 -15.28
CA LYS A 91 -11.33 1.07 -16.17
C LYS A 91 -10.16 0.41 -15.44
N VAL A 92 -9.70 -0.71 -15.99
CA VAL A 92 -8.50 -1.42 -15.53
C VAL A 92 -7.29 -0.89 -16.29
N PRO A 93 -6.24 -0.39 -15.60
CA PRO A 93 -5.01 0.01 -16.27
C PRO A 93 -4.37 -1.19 -17.00
N LYS A 94 -3.95 -1.00 -18.25
CA LYS A 94 -3.25 -2.03 -19.04
C LYS A 94 -1.89 -2.41 -18.43
N ALA A 95 -1.21 -1.44 -17.81
CA ALA A 95 0.09 -1.62 -17.19
C ALA A 95 0.05 -1.21 -15.71
N ASP A 96 0.80 -1.94 -14.89
CA ASP A 96 0.85 -1.76 -13.44
C ASP A 96 1.56 -0.47 -13.02
N GLY A 97 2.28 0.18 -13.94
CA GLY A 97 3.08 1.37 -13.62
C GLY A 97 2.26 2.47 -12.95
N THR A 98 1.03 2.69 -13.39
CA THR A 98 0.12 3.70 -12.81
C THR A 98 -0.34 3.33 -11.40
N ILE A 99 -0.62 2.05 -11.16
CA ILE A 99 -1.02 1.52 -9.84
C ILE A 99 0.18 1.60 -8.88
N LYS A 100 1.36 1.13 -9.33
CA LYS A 100 2.62 1.18 -8.56
C LYS A 100 3.02 2.61 -8.22
N HIS A 101 2.93 3.54 -9.16
CA HIS A 101 3.18 4.96 -8.89
C HIS A 101 2.22 5.49 -7.82
N SER A 102 0.93 5.18 -7.94
CA SER A 102 -0.09 5.57 -6.95
C SER A 102 0.22 5.01 -5.55
N MET A 103 0.66 3.75 -5.47
CA MET A 103 1.10 3.09 -4.23
C MET A 103 2.35 3.75 -3.65
N SER A 104 3.36 4.06 -4.46
CA SER A 104 4.58 4.76 -4.03
C SER A 104 4.27 6.14 -3.45
N CYS A 105 3.38 6.91 -4.09
CA CYS A 105 2.94 8.20 -3.55
C CYS A 105 2.26 8.03 -2.18
N ARG A 106 1.40 7.01 -2.04
CA ARG A 106 0.74 6.71 -0.77
C ARG A 106 1.72 6.29 0.31
N LEU A 107 2.74 5.51 -0.04
CA LEU A 107 3.82 5.14 0.88
C LEU A 107 4.54 6.38 1.41
N GLY A 108 4.85 7.35 0.54
CA GLY A 108 5.43 8.63 0.95
C GLY A 108 4.55 9.44 1.89
N GLU A 109 3.23 9.46 1.66
CA GLU A 109 2.26 10.08 2.59
C GLU A 109 2.26 9.39 3.96
N ILE A 110 2.27 8.06 3.98
CA ILE A 110 2.29 7.25 5.20
C ILE A 110 3.56 7.52 5.99
N LYS A 111 4.73 7.51 5.34
CA LYS A 111 6.02 7.83 5.98
C LYS A 111 5.99 9.21 6.65
N ARG A 112 5.45 10.22 5.98
CA ARG A 112 5.31 11.58 6.55
C ARG A 112 4.35 11.60 7.73
N ALA A 113 3.25 10.85 7.67
CA ALA A 113 2.29 10.76 8.77
C ALA A 113 2.90 10.04 10.00
N ILE A 114 3.60 8.92 9.79
CA ILE A 114 4.28 8.19 10.87
C ILE A 114 5.36 9.07 11.52
N LYS A 115 6.16 9.77 10.72
CA LYS A 115 7.19 10.69 11.24
C LYS A 115 6.60 11.82 12.10
N LYS A 116 5.39 12.29 11.75
CA LYS A 116 4.71 13.38 12.47
C LYS A 116 4.01 12.89 13.74
N ASP A 117 3.24 11.82 13.63
CA ASP A 117 2.29 11.40 14.66
C ASP A 117 2.84 10.24 15.53
N GLY A 118 3.88 9.55 15.07
CA GLY A 118 4.40 8.31 15.65
C GLY A 118 3.61 7.07 15.21
N VAL A 119 4.28 5.91 15.22
CA VAL A 119 3.71 4.62 14.77
C VAL A 119 2.44 4.24 15.56
N ALA A 120 2.42 4.45 16.88
CA ALA A 120 1.29 4.08 17.73
C ALA A 120 0.03 4.90 17.41
N ALA A 121 0.17 6.21 17.22
CA ALA A 121 -0.94 7.08 16.84
C ALA A 121 -1.43 6.78 15.42
N PHE A 122 -0.50 6.47 14.50
CA PHE A 122 -0.84 6.06 13.15
C PHE A 122 -1.69 4.77 13.15
N LYS A 123 -1.30 3.75 13.91
CA LYS A 123 -2.07 2.50 14.05
C LYS A 123 -3.51 2.80 14.48
N LYS A 124 -3.69 3.57 15.56
CA LYS A 124 -5.02 3.91 16.09
C LYS A 124 -5.93 4.64 15.08
N LYS A 125 -5.35 5.34 14.11
CA LYS A 125 -6.08 6.13 13.11
C LYS A 125 -6.42 5.36 11.84
N TYR A 126 -5.62 4.36 11.48
CA TYR A 126 -5.67 3.71 10.16
C TYR A 126 -5.88 2.19 10.21
N LEU A 127 -5.88 1.57 11.39
CA LEU A 127 -6.10 0.14 11.65
C LEU A 127 -7.13 -0.06 12.76
#